data_AF-A0ABD0SH49-F1
#
_entry.id   AF-A0ABD0SH49-F1
#
_cell.length_a   1.000
_cell.length_b   1.000
_cell.length_c   1.000
_cell.angle_alpha   90.00
_cell.angle_beta   90.00
_cell.angle_gamma   90.00
#
_symmetry.space_group_name_H-M   'P 1'
#
loop_
_entity.id
_entity.type
_entity.pdbx_description
1 polymer ?
#
loop_
_entity_poly.entity_id
_entity_poly.type
_entity_poly.pdbx_seq_one_letter_code
_entity_poly.pdbx_strand_id
1 'polypeptide(L)'
;MSPTKISPISLVVVVNLVGYSNSWVFTDINYTQLKRDFIDVDLFGNELTDEDLKPLKFSLIYPGTKWCGAGNIADSYDDLGPARETDMCCREHDNCPDLMTAGETRMNLTNNAFYTRLSCECDERFRRCLHNANSSVAEQIGNIYFNALGTECFREDYPVTGCQRRGGWFNKKCLQYTYDMQGAKAYQWFDVPNY
;
A
#
# COMPACT_ATOMS: atom_id res chain seq x y z
N MET A 1 12.92 -50.85 29.37
CA MET A 1 13.27 -49.41 29.46
C MET A 1 12.20 -48.62 28.73
N SER A 2 11.37 -47.91 29.48
CA SER A 2 10.35 -47.00 28.93
C SER A 2 11.01 -45.72 28.39
N PRO A 3 10.52 -45.16 27.27
CA PRO A 3 10.85 -43.81 26.88
C PRO A 3 10.16 -42.82 27.83
N THR A 4 10.93 -41.88 28.37
CA THR A 4 10.44 -40.83 29.25
C THR A 4 9.53 -39.89 28.46
N LYS A 5 8.23 -39.89 28.81
CA LYS A 5 7.24 -38.92 28.33
C LYS A 5 7.53 -37.56 28.98
N ILE A 6 7.77 -36.53 28.17
CA ILE A 6 7.69 -35.13 28.60
C ILE A 6 6.30 -34.60 28.22
N SER A 7 5.65 -33.97 29.19
CA SER A 7 4.24 -33.59 29.25
C SER A 7 3.87 -32.43 28.29
N PRO A 8 2.66 -32.42 27.69
CA PRO A 8 2.18 -31.32 26.83
C PRO A 8 1.90 -30.01 27.59
N ILE A 9 2.04 -30.01 28.91
CA ILE A 9 1.73 -28.86 29.79
C ILE A 9 2.85 -27.81 29.80
N SER A 10 4.07 -28.15 29.38
CA SER A 10 5.16 -27.16 29.21
C SER A 10 5.06 -26.33 27.93
N LEU A 11 4.06 -26.62 27.08
CA LEU A 11 3.74 -25.86 25.86
C LEU A 11 2.72 -24.71 26.12
N VAL A 12 2.25 -24.53 27.36
CA VAL A 12 1.10 -23.66 27.70
C VAL A 12 1.47 -22.44 28.57
N VAL A 13 2.71 -22.33 29.07
CA VAL A 13 3.07 -21.30 30.08
C VAL A 13 3.78 -20.04 29.52
N VAL A 14 3.99 -19.94 28.21
CA VAL A 14 4.33 -18.63 27.57
C VAL A 14 3.15 -18.10 26.75
N VAL A 15 1.95 -18.57 27.08
CA VAL A 15 0.68 -17.92 26.74
C VAL A 15 0.21 -17.27 28.04
N ASN A 16 0.07 -15.95 28.06
CA ASN A 16 -0.29 -15.05 29.19
C ASN A 16 0.84 -14.23 29.82
N LEU A 17 1.41 -13.30 29.04
CA LEU A 17 1.65 -11.94 29.51
C LEU A 17 0.77 -11.02 28.66
N VAL A 18 -0.41 -10.67 29.17
CA VAL A 18 -1.39 -9.83 28.46
C VAL A 18 -1.09 -8.36 28.73
N GLY A 19 -0.99 -7.57 27.66
CA GLY A 19 -1.43 -6.18 27.62
C GLY A 19 -0.34 -5.13 27.51
N TYR A 20 0.02 -4.73 26.28
CA TYR A 20 -0.02 -3.35 25.75
C TYR A 20 0.70 -3.28 24.40
N SER A 21 -0.03 -3.60 23.33
CA SER A 21 0.02 -2.97 22.00
C SER A 21 -0.60 -3.94 21.01
N ASN A 22 -1.71 -3.53 20.39
CA ASN A 22 -2.28 -4.24 19.26
C ASN A 22 -1.36 -4.03 18.04
N SER A 23 -0.23 -4.74 17.96
CA SER A 23 0.54 -4.88 16.73
C SER A 23 -0.14 -5.93 15.86
N TRP A 24 -1.21 -5.53 15.19
CA TRP A 24 -1.71 -6.25 14.02
C TRP A 24 -0.71 -6.02 12.89
N VAL A 25 0.34 -6.83 12.82
CA VAL A 25 1.06 -7.02 11.56
C VAL A 25 0.16 -7.93 10.73
N PHE A 26 -0.71 -7.32 9.91
CA PHE A 26 -1.41 -8.03 8.87
C PHE A 26 -0.37 -8.74 7.99
N THR A 27 -0.36 -10.07 7.97
CA THR A 27 0.07 -10.78 6.76
C THR A 27 -0.79 -12.03 6.53
N ASP A 28 -2.11 -11.86 6.45
CA ASP A 28 -2.86 -12.62 5.44
C ASP A 28 -2.62 -11.95 4.07
N ILE A 29 -1.36 -11.84 3.64
CA ILE A 29 -1.07 -11.42 2.27
C ILE A 29 -1.57 -12.57 1.41
N ASN A 30 -2.71 -12.36 0.76
CA ASN A 30 -3.21 -13.29 -0.22
C ASN A 30 -2.26 -13.28 -1.42
N TYR A 31 -1.30 -14.21 -1.41
CA TYR A 31 -0.27 -14.32 -2.44
C TYR A 31 -0.86 -14.47 -3.84
N THR A 32 -2.04 -15.08 -3.98
CA THR A 32 -2.71 -15.18 -5.29
C THR A 32 -3.24 -13.84 -5.77
N GLN A 33 -3.60 -12.94 -4.86
CA GLN A 33 -4.05 -11.59 -5.16
C GLN A 33 -2.87 -10.65 -5.43
N LEU A 34 -1.83 -10.71 -4.58
CA LEU A 34 -0.56 -10.00 -4.81
C LEU A 34 0.07 -10.40 -6.16
N LYS A 35 0.08 -11.70 -6.49
CA LYS A 35 0.57 -12.21 -7.76
C LYS A 35 -0.26 -11.69 -8.94
N ARG A 36 -1.57 -11.52 -8.80
CA ARG A 36 -2.43 -10.96 -9.86
C ARG A 36 -2.13 -9.48 -10.10
N ASP A 37 -1.96 -8.70 -9.04
CA ASP A 37 -1.86 -7.25 -9.11
C ASP A 37 -0.44 -6.77 -9.46
N PHE A 38 0.61 -7.53 -9.11
CA PHE A 38 2.00 -7.22 -9.47
C PHE A 38 2.49 -7.84 -10.79
N ILE A 39 1.92 -8.96 -11.27
CA ILE A 39 2.40 -9.60 -12.52
C ILE A 39 2.01 -8.83 -13.79
N ASP A 40 0.97 -7.99 -13.76
CA ASP A 40 0.62 -7.13 -14.89
C ASP A 40 1.52 -5.86 -14.97
N VAL A 41 2.46 -5.73 -14.03
CA VAL A 41 3.45 -4.67 -13.97
C VAL A 41 4.78 -5.18 -14.53
N ASP A 42 4.97 -5.00 -15.83
CA ASP A 42 6.19 -5.33 -16.59
C ASP A 42 7.35 -4.36 -16.22
N LEU A 43 7.69 -4.28 -14.92
CA LEU A 43 8.70 -3.36 -14.35
C LEU A 43 10.14 -3.84 -14.56
N PHE A 44 10.32 -5.13 -14.82
CA PHE A 44 11.63 -5.75 -15.04
C PHE A 44 11.43 -6.74 -16.17
N GLY A 45 11.82 -6.37 -17.40
CA GLY A 45 11.54 -7.13 -18.63
C GLY A 45 12.19 -8.51 -18.76
N ASN A 46 12.23 -9.31 -17.69
CA ASN A 46 12.55 -10.72 -17.61
C ASN A 46 11.60 -11.41 -16.61
N GLU A 47 11.12 -12.60 -16.94
CA GLU A 47 10.23 -13.44 -16.11
C GLU A 47 10.88 -13.76 -14.74
N LEU A 48 10.35 -13.17 -13.65
CA LEU A 48 10.83 -13.39 -12.28
C LEU A 48 10.46 -14.81 -11.80
N THR A 49 11.42 -15.57 -11.24
CA THR A 49 11.16 -16.92 -10.76
C THR A 49 10.64 -16.94 -9.31
N ASP A 50 9.94 -18.02 -8.92
CA ASP A 50 9.43 -18.18 -7.54
C ASP A 50 10.54 -18.15 -6.46
N GLU A 51 11.79 -18.39 -6.85
CA GLU A 51 12.95 -18.29 -5.96
C GLU A 51 13.49 -16.85 -5.85
N ASP A 52 13.37 -16.04 -6.91
CA ASP A 52 13.65 -14.60 -6.87
C ASP A 52 12.58 -13.85 -6.05
N LEU A 53 11.38 -14.43 -5.95
CA LEU A 53 10.25 -13.91 -5.16
C LEU A 53 10.31 -14.28 -3.67
N LYS A 54 11.15 -15.23 -3.24
CA LYS A 54 11.27 -15.62 -1.81
C LYS A 54 11.88 -14.52 -0.92
N PRO A 55 12.93 -13.80 -1.34
CA PRO A 55 13.43 -12.64 -0.59
C PRO A 55 12.41 -11.49 -0.56
N LEU A 56 11.63 -11.30 -1.64
CA LEU A 56 10.55 -10.30 -1.71
C LEU A 56 9.36 -10.63 -0.79
N LYS A 57 9.23 -11.89 -0.33
CA LYS A 57 8.29 -12.29 0.74
C LYS A 57 8.68 -11.78 2.13
N PHE A 58 9.92 -11.32 2.30
CA PHE A 58 10.40 -10.67 3.53
C PHE A 58 10.79 -9.23 3.20
N SER A 59 9.86 -8.32 3.46
CA SER A 59 9.94 -6.87 3.25
C SER A 59 9.65 -6.42 1.81
N LEU A 60 8.39 -6.04 1.56
CA LEU A 60 7.99 -5.19 0.43
C LEU A 60 8.51 -3.74 0.57
N ILE A 61 9.44 -3.48 1.50
CA ILE A 61 10.03 -2.17 1.72
C ILE A 61 11.16 -1.94 0.72
N TYR A 62 11.10 -0.79 0.06
CA TYR A 62 12.08 -0.39 -0.94
C TYR A 62 13.49 -0.25 -0.32
N PRO A 63 14.55 -0.80 -0.93
CA PRO A 63 15.90 -0.74 -0.39
C PRO A 63 16.36 0.70 -0.09
N GLY A 64 16.93 0.89 1.10
CA GLY A 64 17.37 2.21 1.57
C GLY A 64 16.28 3.07 2.21
N THR A 65 15.08 2.51 2.38
CA THR A 65 13.94 3.12 3.09
C THR A 65 13.47 2.19 4.21
N LYS A 66 12.67 2.70 5.13
CA LYS A 66 12.01 1.92 6.18
C LYS A 66 10.50 1.96 6.09
N TRP A 67 9.95 2.94 5.38
CA TRP A 67 8.52 3.23 5.29
C TRP A 67 7.94 3.03 3.89
N CYS A 68 8.76 2.87 2.84
CA CYS A 68 8.26 2.77 1.48
C CYS A 68 7.92 1.33 1.09
N GLY A 69 6.76 0.83 1.50
CA GLY A 69 6.26 -0.49 1.10
C GLY A 69 4.94 -0.87 1.77
N ALA A 70 4.65 -2.17 1.86
CA ALA A 70 3.48 -2.66 2.57
C ALA A 70 3.71 -2.59 4.09
N GLY A 71 3.26 -1.50 4.72
CA GLY A 71 3.61 -1.16 6.10
C GLY A 71 5.03 -0.61 6.19
N ASN A 72 5.67 -0.76 7.35
CA ASN A 72 7.02 -0.27 7.58
C ASN A 72 7.83 -1.22 8.49
N ILE A 73 9.16 -1.07 8.43
CA ILE A 73 10.14 -1.79 9.27
C ILE A 73 10.84 -0.83 10.24
N ALA A 74 10.24 0.32 10.52
CA ALA A 74 10.80 1.35 11.37
C ALA A 74 10.62 1.00 12.86
N ASP A 75 11.67 1.15 13.66
CA ASP A 75 11.61 0.92 15.11
C ASP A 75 10.86 2.05 15.85
N SER A 76 10.75 3.22 15.22
CA SER A 76 10.05 4.39 15.74
C SER A 76 9.69 5.36 14.61
N TYR A 77 8.85 6.36 14.90
CA TYR A 77 8.46 7.38 13.92
C TYR A 77 9.67 8.07 13.26
N ASP A 78 10.74 8.36 14.00
CA ASP A 78 11.92 9.06 13.46
C ASP A 78 12.99 8.13 12.88
N ASP A 79 12.74 6.82 12.89
CA ASP A 79 13.63 5.83 12.33
C ASP A 79 13.47 5.77 10.81
N LEU A 80 14.44 6.38 10.12
CA LEU A 80 14.45 6.55 8.66
C LEU A 80 15.67 5.85 8.07
N GLY A 81 15.50 5.31 6.87
CA GLY A 81 16.56 4.76 6.04
C GLY A 81 17.49 5.83 5.44
N PRO A 82 18.57 5.41 4.76
CA PRO A 82 19.55 6.32 4.15
C PRO A 82 18.96 7.21 3.04
N ALA A 83 17.89 6.79 2.35
CA ALA A 83 17.15 7.63 1.41
C ALA A 83 16.18 8.57 2.15
N ARG A 84 16.73 9.36 3.09
CA ARG A 84 15.97 10.03 4.16
C ARG A 84 14.80 10.87 3.68
N GLU A 85 15.01 11.76 2.70
CA GLU A 85 13.94 12.64 2.19
C GLU A 85 12.80 11.85 1.55
N THR A 86 13.12 10.80 0.81
CA THR A 86 12.11 9.92 0.20
C THR A 86 11.37 9.10 1.24
N ASP A 87 12.10 8.57 2.22
CA ASP A 87 11.54 7.76 3.29
C ASP A 87 10.61 8.59 4.21
N MET A 88 10.92 9.88 4.40
CA MET A 88 10.01 10.82 5.06
C MET A 88 8.67 10.98 4.32
N CYS A 89 8.68 11.00 2.99
CA CYS A 89 7.45 11.03 2.20
C CYS A 89 6.60 9.78 2.42
N CYS A 90 7.22 8.60 2.44
CA CYS A 90 6.52 7.35 2.69
C CYS A 90 6.01 7.26 4.13
N ARG A 91 6.78 7.72 5.12
CA ARG A 91 6.33 7.82 6.50
C ARG A 91 5.09 8.69 6.65
N GLU A 92 5.08 9.87 6.03
CA GLU A 92 3.92 10.77 6.07
C GLU A 92 2.70 10.11 5.40
N HIS A 93 2.93 9.41 4.28
CA HIS A 93 1.90 8.65 3.59
C HIS A 93 1.32 7.53 4.48
N ASP A 94 2.15 6.69 5.08
CA ASP A 94 1.76 5.64 6.03
C ASP A 94 0.93 6.16 7.22
N ASN A 95 1.17 7.41 7.64
CA ASN A 95 0.50 8.05 8.77
C ASN A 95 -0.68 8.95 8.34
N CYS A 96 -1.20 8.77 7.12
CA CYS A 96 -2.39 9.47 6.67
C CYS A 96 -3.58 9.24 7.63
N PRO A 97 -4.30 10.31 8.04
CA PRO A 97 -5.42 10.18 8.96
C PRO A 97 -6.65 9.52 8.32
N ASP A 98 -6.73 9.49 6.99
CA ASP A 98 -7.85 8.92 6.26
C ASP A 98 -7.34 7.86 5.27
N LEU A 99 -7.33 6.62 5.76
CA LEU A 99 -6.92 5.43 5.04
C LEU A 99 -7.96 4.31 5.20
N MET A 100 -7.94 3.34 4.30
CA MET A 100 -8.69 2.10 4.39
C MET A 100 -7.73 0.93 4.19
N THR A 101 -7.62 0.10 5.22
CA THR A 101 -6.78 -1.12 5.19
C THR A 101 -7.35 -2.15 4.21
N ALA A 102 -6.55 -3.15 3.84
CA ALA A 102 -6.99 -4.21 2.91
C ALA A 102 -8.26 -4.92 3.44
N GLY A 103 -9.29 -5.02 2.60
CA GLY A 103 -10.58 -5.64 2.94
C GLY A 103 -11.52 -4.77 3.80
N GLU A 104 -11.06 -3.60 4.26
CA GLU A 104 -11.89 -2.69 5.05
C GLU A 104 -13.07 -2.17 4.24
N THR A 105 -14.23 -2.01 4.89
CA THR A 105 -15.41 -1.37 4.30
C THR A 105 -15.84 -0.19 5.16
N ARG A 106 -15.83 1.01 4.55
CA ARG A 106 -16.21 2.28 5.20
C ARG A 106 -16.80 3.23 4.16
N MET A 107 -17.76 4.07 4.55
CA MET A 107 -18.42 5.03 3.65
C MET A 107 -19.04 4.37 2.40
N ASN A 108 -19.52 3.13 2.54
CA ASN A 108 -20.05 2.30 1.45
C ASN A 108 -19.02 1.99 0.34
N LEU A 109 -17.72 2.11 0.65
CA LEU A 109 -16.61 1.66 -0.18
C LEU A 109 -15.95 0.45 0.49
N THR A 110 -15.56 -0.54 -0.30
CA THR A 110 -14.73 -1.66 0.15
C THR A 110 -13.38 -1.56 -0.52
N ASN A 111 -12.29 -1.55 0.25
CA ASN A 111 -10.95 -1.66 -0.28
C ASN A 111 -10.68 -3.12 -0.67
N ASN A 112 -10.88 -3.44 -1.95
CA ASN A 112 -10.63 -4.79 -2.46
C ASN A 112 -9.15 -5.06 -2.75
N ALA A 113 -8.25 -4.08 -2.62
CA ALA A 113 -6.83 -4.30 -2.81
C ALA A 113 -6.22 -5.06 -1.63
N PHE A 114 -5.12 -5.78 -1.86
CA PHE A 114 -4.35 -6.47 -0.81
C PHE A 114 -3.46 -5.53 0.02
N TYR A 115 -3.52 -4.22 -0.27
CA TYR A 115 -2.73 -3.17 0.38
C TYR A 115 -3.63 -2.00 0.80
N THR A 116 -3.12 -1.12 1.67
CA THR A 116 -3.85 0.05 2.17
C THR A 116 -4.06 1.07 1.06
N ARG A 117 -5.29 1.57 0.91
CA ARG A 117 -5.61 2.71 0.03
C ARG A 117 -5.93 3.93 0.87
N LEU A 118 -5.55 5.12 0.38
CA LEU A 118 -5.61 6.36 1.13
C LEU A 118 -6.56 7.36 0.49
N SER A 119 -6.86 8.43 1.21
CA SER A 119 -7.56 9.56 0.62
C SER A 119 -6.77 10.17 -0.54
N CYS A 120 -7.47 10.71 -1.53
CA CYS A 120 -6.81 11.37 -2.67
C CYS A 120 -5.97 12.59 -2.26
N GLU A 121 -6.29 13.20 -1.12
CA GLU A 121 -5.48 14.28 -0.56
C GLU A 121 -4.12 13.77 -0.08
N CYS A 122 -4.09 12.63 0.62
CA CYS A 122 -2.85 12.01 1.07
C CYS A 122 -1.99 11.56 -0.12
N ASP A 123 -2.60 10.95 -1.15
CA ASP A 123 -1.86 10.53 -2.34
C ASP A 123 -1.28 11.74 -3.10
N GLU A 124 -1.98 12.87 -3.21
CA GLU A 124 -1.42 14.07 -3.86
C GLU A 124 -0.35 14.76 -3.00
N ARG A 125 -0.44 14.72 -1.67
CA ARG A 125 0.67 15.14 -0.80
C ARG A 125 1.89 14.27 -1.01
N PHE A 126 1.70 12.95 -1.06
CA PHE A 126 2.77 11.99 -1.30
C PHE A 126 3.44 12.22 -2.66
N ARG A 127 2.65 12.37 -3.73
CA ARG A 127 3.14 12.67 -5.08
C ARG A 127 4.04 13.91 -5.09
N ARG A 128 3.57 15.00 -4.48
CA ARG A 128 4.34 16.26 -4.40
C ARG A 128 5.58 16.13 -3.52
N CYS A 129 5.49 15.40 -2.41
CA CYS A 129 6.64 15.17 -1.54
C CYS A 129 7.76 14.43 -2.30
N LEU A 130 7.42 13.36 -3.01
CA LEU A 130 8.40 12.62 -3.83
C LEU A 130 9.03 13.50 -4.92
N HIS A 131 8.24 14.34 -5.60
CA HIS A 131 8.77 15.30 -6.59
C HIS A 131 9.76 16.28 -5.95
N ASN A 132 9.46 16.76 -4.74
CA ASN A 132 10.33 17.66 -4.00
C ASN A 132 11.59 16.99 -3.44
N ALA A 133 11.50 15.71 -3.07
CA ALA A 133 12.65 14.93 -2.62
C ALA A 133 13.70 14.76 -3.73
N ASN A 134 13.26 14.84 -5.01
CA ASN A 134 14.12 14.97 -6.19
C ASN A 134 15.32 14.00 -6.19
N SER A 135 15.03 12.72 -5.95
CA SER A 135 16.02 11.65 -5.88
C SER A 135 15.62 10.50 -6.81
N SER A 136 16.61 9.70 -7.24
CA SER A 136 16.33 8.50 -8.05
C SER A 136 15.46 7.48 -7.30
N VAL A 137 15.53 7.44 -5.96
CA VAL A 137 14.67 6.58 -5.13
C VAL A 137 13.23 7.10 -5.14
N ALA A 138 13.04 8.42 -5.03
CA ALA A 138 11.70 9.04 -5.10
C ALA A 138 11.07 8.85 -6.48
N GLU A 139 11.84 9.00 -7.56
CA GLU A 139 11.38 8.76 -8.92
C GLU A 139 10.93 7.31 -9.13
N GLN A 140 11.69 6.34 -8.63
CA GLN A 140 11.32 4.92 -8.72
C GLN A 140 10.05 4.61 -7.92
N ILE A 141 9.97 5.07 -6.67
CA ILE A 141 8.78 4.88 -5.82
C ILE A 141 7.55 5.55 -6.45
N GLY A 142 7.71 6.77 -6.96
CA GLY A 142 6.65 7.50 -7.64
C GLY A 142 6.12 6.74 -8.85
N ASN A 143 7.02 6.25 -9.71
CA ASN A 143 6.64 5.43 -10.86
C ASN A 143 5.93 4.12 -10.45
N ILE A 144 6.44 3.42 -9.43
CA ILE A 144 5.82 2.19 -8.93
C ILE A 144 4.40 2.46 -8.43
N TYR A 145 4.22 3.43 -7.54
CA TYR A 145 2.94 3.71 -6.88
C TYR A 145 1.91 4.32 -7.84
N PHE A 146 2.29 5.38 -8.57
CA PHE A 146 1.35 6.18 -9.36
C PHE A 146 1.21 5.72 -10.81
N ASN A 147 2.16 4.99 -11.39
CA ASN A 147 2.07 4.57 -12.80
C ASN A 147 1.83 3.07 -12.94
N ALA A 148 2.50 2.27 -12.11
CA ALA A 148 2.58 0.82 -12.27
C ALA A 148 1.49 0.06 -11.49
N LEU A 149 1.32 0.35 -10.20
CA LEU A 149 0.41 -0.38 -9.31
C LEU A 149 -1.07 -0.26 -9.68
N GLY A 150 -1.44 0.78 -10.45
CA GLY A 150 -2.84 1.03 -10.81
C GLY A 150 -3.71 1.35 -9.59
N THR A 151 -3.12 1.94 -8.54
CA THR A 151 -3.86 2.24 -7.32
C THR A 151 -4.94 3.30 -7.50
N GLU A 152 -5.95 3.25 -6.65
CA GLU A 152 -7.03 4.21 -6.56
C GLU A 152 -7.00 4.85 -5.17
N CYS A 153 -7.43 6.10 -5.11
CA CYS A 153 -7.64 6.84 -3.88
C CYS A 153 -9.13 7.10 -3.69
N PHE A 154 -9.55 7.47 -2.48
CA PHE A 154 -10.95 7.82 -2.22
C PHE A 154 -11.13 9.27 -1.80
N ARG A 155 -12.27 9.86 -2.13
CA ARG A 155 -12.69 11.19 -1.66
C ARG A 155 -14.20 11.36 -1.82
N GLU A 156 -14.77 12.29 -1.07
CA GLU A 156 -16.15 12.72 -1.25
C GLU A 156 -16.25 13.70 -2.43
N ASP A 157 -17.07 13.37 -3.41
CA ASP A 157 -17.34 14.25 -4.57
C ASP A 157 -18.76 13.98 -5.12
N TYR A 158 -19.17 14.75 -6.11
CA TYR A 158 -20.39 14.49 -6.87
C TYR A 158 -20.36 13.11 -7.54
N PRO A 159 -21.51 12.45 -7.76
CA PRO A 159 -21.55 11.15 -8.44
C PRO A 159 -20.89 11.21 -9.82
N VAL A 160 -19.92 10.33 -10.05
CA VAL A 160 -19.24 10.21 -11.34
C VAL A 160 -20.21 9.69 -12.40
N THR A 161 -20.33 10.41 -13.52
CA THR A 161 -21.15 10.02 -14.68
C THR A 161 -20.34 9.47 -15.84
N GLY A 162 -19.03 9.70 -15.85
CA GLY A 162 -18.18 9.28 -16.95
C GLY A 162 -16.76 9.79 -16.85
N CYS A 163 -16.02 9.60 -17.94
CA CYS A 163 -14.63 10.02 -18.07
C CYS A 163 -14.42 10.79 -19.37
N GLN A 164 -14.05 12.07 -19.26
CA GLN A 164 -13.77 12.94 -20.40
C GLN A 164 -12.39 12.67 -21.00
N ARG A 165 -11.40 12.35 -20.17
CA ARG A 165 -10.02 12.14 -20.61
C ARG A 165 -9.39 10.95 -19.89
N ARG A 166 -8.88 10.01 -20.68
CA ARG A 166 -8.13 8.85 -20.18
C ARG A 166 -6.63 9.05 -20.33
N GLY A 167 -5.87 8.28 -19.56
CA GLY A 167 -4.41 8.20 -19.64
C GLY A 167 -3.88 7.08 -18.77
N GLY A 168 -2.65 7.21 -18.28
CA GLY A 168 -1.97 6.08 -17.63
C GLY A 168 -1.56 5.01 -18.65
N TRP A 169 -1.10 3.87 -18.13
CA TRP A 169 -0.69 2.78 -19.01
C TRP A 169 -1.91 2.23 -19.77
N PHE A 170 -1.77 2.08 -21.09
CA PHE A 170 -2.85 1.66 -22.00
C PHE A 170 -4.17 2.47 -21.91
N ASN A 171 -4.13 3.74 -21.50
CA ASN A 171 -5.33 4.57 -21.30
C ASN A 171 -6.33 3.98 -20.28
N LYS A 172 -5.87 3.16 -19.33
CA LYS A 172 -6.73 2.52 -18.32
C LYS A 172 -7.27 3.52 -17.29
N LYS A 173 -6.53 4.58 -16.96
CA LYS A 173 -6.92 5.57 -15.95
C LYS A 173 -7.81 6.66 -16.49
N CYS A 174 -8.76 7.13 -15.69
CA CYS A 174 -9.48 8.35 -15.93
C CYS A 174 -8.78 9.55 -15.27
N LEU A 175 -8.31 10.48 -16.09
CA LEU A 175 -7.61 11.69 -15.62
C LEU A 175 -8.54 12.90 -15.49
N GLN A 176 -9.76 12.82 -16.03
CA GLN A 176 -10.76 13.87 -15.94
C GLN A 176 -12.15 13.25 -15.94
N TYR A 177 -12.77 13.24 -14.77
CA TYR A 177 -14.11 12.71 -14.56
C TYR A 177 -15.18 13.74 -14.93
N THR A 178 -16.35 13.25 -15.35
CA THR A 178 -17.58 14.03 -15.46
C THR A 178 -18.51 13.64 -14.31
N TYR A 179 -19.38 14.57 -13.89
CA TYR A 179 -20.17 14.43 -12.68
C TYR A 179 -21.65 14.76 -12.90
N ASP A 180 -22.51 14.18 -12.07
CA ASP A 180 -23.86 14.63 -11.84
C ASP A 180 -23.86 15.68 -10.72
N MET A 181 -23.95 16.95 -11.11
CA MET A 181 -23.92 18.08 -10.18
C MET A 181 -25.25 18.27 -9.42
N GLN A 182 -26.31 17.51 -9.78
CA GLN A 182 -27.59 17.52 -9.08
C GLN A 182 -27.66 16.46 -7.98
N GLY A 183 -26.80 15.43 -8.05
CA GLY A 183 -26.69 14.39 -7.04
C GLY A 183 -26.08 14.88 -5.72
N ALA A 184 -26.44 14.21 -4.62
CA ALA A 184 -25.74 14.38 -3.35
C ALA A 184 -24.33 13.81 -3.43
N LYS A 185 -23.36 14.48 -2.79
CA LYS A 185 -21.99 13.98 -2.76
C LYS A 185 -21.89 12.66 -1.98
N ALA A 186 -20.96 11.82 -2.40
CA ALA A 186 -20.64 10.56 -1.76
C ALA A 186 -19.16 10.21 -1.95
N TYR A 187 -18.64 9.40 -1.04
CA TYR A 187 -17.30 8.83 -1.18
C TYR A 187 -17.26 7.85 -2.35
N GLN A 188 -16.25 8.02 -3.21
CA GLN A 188 -16.03 7.24 -4.42
C GLN A 188 -14.55 6.95 -4.61
N TRP A 189 -14.23 5.93 -5.41
CA TRP A 189 -12.86 5.64 -5.85
C TRP A 189 -12.48 6.48 -7.07
N PHE A 190 -11.23 6.93 -7.11
CA PHE A 190 -10.66 7.73 -8.19
C PHE A 190 -9.26 7.20 -8.54
N ASP A 191 -8.94 7.21 -9.82
CA ASP A 191 -7.60 6.93 -10.31
C ASP A 191 -6.63 8.00 -9.81
N VAL A 192 -5.48 7.58 -9.27
CA VAL A 192 -4.42 8.53 -8.91
C VAL A 192 -3.75 9.06 -10.19
N PRO A 193 -3.39 10.36 -10.25
CA PRO A 193 -2.62 10.93 -11.36
C PRO A 193 -1.29 10.21 -11.53
N ASN A 194 -0.77 10.19 -12.76
CA ASN A 194 0.57 9.67 -13.02
C ASN A 194 1.64 10.50 -12.27
N TYR A 195 2.76 9.85 -11.94
CA TYR A 195 3.93 10.52 -11.37
C TYR A 195 4.56 11.49 -12.37
#